data_AF-A0A1L3FFV9-F1
#
_entry.id   AF-A0A1L3FFV9-F1
#
_cell.length_a   1.000
_cell.length_b   1.000
_cell.length_c   1.000
_cell.angle_alpha   90.00
_cell.angle_beta   90.00
_cell.angle_gamma   90.00
#
_symmetry.space_group_name_H-M   'P 1'
#
loop_
_entity.id
_entity.type
_entity.pdbx_description
1 polymer ?
#
loop_
_entity_poly.entity_id
_entity_poly.type
_entity_poly.pdbx_seq_one_letter_code
_entity_poly.pdbx_strand_id
1 'polypeptide(L)' 'MAKAKVTFKTVRLSDSDWKILADYPDHEQREITGFASKADADDWINGDRKIAWLRSQGYAK' A
#
# COMPACT_ATOMS: atom_id res chain seq x y z
N MET A 1 -2.10 7.18 22.98
CA MET A 1 -1.49 7.50 21.68
C MET A 1 -1.91 6.42 20.70
N ALA A 2 -2.90 6.65 19.85
CA ALA A 2 -3.26 5.68 18.82
C ALA A 2 -2.06 5.53 17.88
N LYS A 3 -1.49 4.32 17.76
CA LYS A 3 -0.43 4.05 16.79
C LYS A 3 -0.95 4.50 15.43
N ALA A 4 -0.27 5.44 14.78
CA ALA A 4 -0.58 5.85 13.41
C ALA A 4 -0.62 4.57 12.57
N LYS A 5 -1.81 4.18 12.12
CA LYS A 5 -2.02 2.98 11.32
C LYS A 5 -2.06 3.41 9.86
N VAL A 6 -1.10 2.88 9.11
CA VAL A 6 -1.09 2.98 7.66
C VAL A 6 -2.28 2.23 7.12
N THR A 7 -3.12 2.90 6.35
CA THR A 7 -4.25 2.26 5.68
C THR A 7 -3.89 2.02 4.23
N PHE A 8 -4.01 0.77 3.78
CA PHE A 8 -3.79 0.39 2.39
C PHE A 8 -5.15 0.18 1.72
N LYS A 9 -5.36 0.81 0.55
CA LYS A 9 -6.57 0.65 -0.26
C LYS A 9 -6.18 0.28 -1.68
N THR A 10 -6.71 -0.83 -2.16
CA THR A 10 -6.59 -1.25 -3.56
C THR A 10 -7.53 -0.42 -4.43
N VAL A 11 -7.01 0.22 -5.47
CA VAL A 11 -7.74 1.09 -6.39
C VAL A 11 -7.49 0.64 -7.83
N ARG A 12 -8.58 0.51 -8.58
CA ARG A 12 -8.53 0.18 -10.00
C ARG A 12 -8.21 1.43 -10.82
N LEU A 13 -7.16 1.36 -11.63
CA LEU A 13 -6.83 2.39 -12.62
C LEU A 13 -7.46 2.05 -13.99
N SER A 14 -7.36 0.78 -14.40
CA SER A 14 -7.96 0.26 -15.65
C SER A 14 -8.31 -1.23 -15.52
N ASP A 15 -8.71 -1.91 -16.60
CA ASP A 15 -8.98 -3.37 -16.59
C ASP A 15 -7.78 -4.22 -16.17
N SER A 16 -6.57 -3.80 -16.53
CA SER A 16 -5.34 -4.54 -16.25
C SER A 16 -4.31 -3.72 -15.49
N ASP A 17 -4.74 -2.64 -14.84
CA ASP A 17 -3.86 -1.79 -14.05
C ASP A 17 -4.54 -1.41 -12.73
N TRP A 18 -3.83 -1.72 -11.66
CA TRP A 18 -4.24 -1.54 -10.29
C TRP A 18 -3.13 -0.86 -9.52
N LYS A 19 -3.55 -0.06 -8.54
CA LYS A 19 -2.64 0.58 -7.58
C LYS A 19 -3.10 0.33 -6.16
N ILE A 20 -2.18 0.52 -5.23
CA ILE A 20 -2.45 0.58 -3.81
C ILE A 20 -2.19 2.00 -3.34
N LEU A 21 -3.17 2.58 -2.67
CA LEU A 21 -3.03 3.84 -1.96
C LEU A 21 -2.69 3.54 -0.51
N ALA A 22 -1.51 3.98 -0.08
CA ALA A 22 -1.06 3.93 1.30
C ALA A 22 -1.30 5.31 1.94
N ASP A 23 -2.33 5.37 2.78
CA ASP A 23 -2.74 6.57 3.49
C ASP A 23 -2.12 6.59 4.90
N TYR A 24 -1.46 7.69 5.21
CA TYR A 24 -0.76 7.94 6.46
C TYR A 24 -1.32 9.18 7.13
N PRO A 25 -1.68 9.10 8.42
CA PRO A 25 -1.95 10.30 9.20
C PRO A 25 -0.72 11.21 9.15
N ASP A 26 -0.93 12.49 8.88
CA ASP A 26 0.10 13.54 8.90
C ASP A 26 1.18 13.45 7.79
N HIS A 27 0.98 12.60 6.78
CA HIS A 27 1.87 12.50 5.62
C HIS A 27 1.10 12.45 4.30
N GLU A 28 1.81 12.73 3.21
CA GLU A 28 1.25 12.62 1.87
C GLU A 28 0.93 11.17 1.53
N GLN A 29 -0.26 10.97 0.96
CA GLN A 29 -0.71 9.67 0.48
C GLN A 29 0.27 9.15 -0.58
N ARG A 30 0.69 7.90 -0.43
CA ARG A 30 1.60 7.26 -1.39
C ARG A 30 0.85 6.29 -2.30
N GLU A 31 1.26 6.28 -3.56
CA GLU A 31 0.74 5.35 -4.54
C GLU A 31 1.77 4.28 -4.86
N ILE A 32 1.33 3.03 -4.88
CA ILE A 32 2.13 1.89 -5.28
C ILE A 32 1.45 1.33 -6.52
N THR A 33 2.14 1.38 -7.66
CA THR A 33 1.62 0.96 -8.96
C THR A 33 2.34 -0.30 -9.45
N GLY A 34 1.89 -0.86 -10.57
CA GLY A 34 2.49 -2.05 -11.17
C GLY A 34 1.77 -3.36 -10.84
N PHE A 35 0.49 -3.29 -10.49
CA PHE A 35 -0.35 -4.47 -10.28
C PHE A 35 -1.22 -4.71 -11.51
N ALA A 36 -1.18 -5.92 -12.07
CA ALA A 36 -1.98 -6.28 -13.23
C ALA A 36 -3.45 -6.58 -12.85
N SER A 37 -3.68 -6.97 -11.60
CA SER A 37 -4.99 -7.34 -11.10
C SER A 37 -5.20 -6.90 -9.65
N LYS A 38 -6.47 -6.88 -9.22
CA LYS A 38 -6.84 -6.66 -7.83
C LYS A 38 -6.19 -7.69 -6.90
N ALA A 39 -6.16 -8.95 -7.33
CA ALA A 39 -5.60 -10.04 -6.54
C ALA A 39 -4.12 -9.79 -6.26
N ASP A 40 -3.34 -9.37 -7.26
CA ASP A 40 -1.92 -9.06 -7.06
C ASP A 40 -1.70 -7.93 -6.05
N ALA A 41 -2.54 -6.89 -6.10
CA ALA A 41 -2.49 -5.79 -5.14
C ALA A 41 -2.90 -6.25 -3.74
N ASP A 42 -3.95 -7.06 -3.61
CA ASP A 42 -4.39 -7.59 -2.32
C ASP A 42 -3.36 -8.57 -1.73
N ASP A 43 -2.73 -9.42 -2.54
CA ASP A 43 -1.61 -10.30 -2.14
C ASP A 43 -0.43 -9.48 -1.64
N TRP A 44 -0.12 -8.36 -2.30
CA TRP A 44 0.92 -7.45 -1.86
C TRP A 44 0.61 -6.83 -0.49
N ILE A 45 -0.65 -6.43 -0.24
CA ILE A 45 -1.09 -5.85 1.05
C ILE A 45 -1.07 -6.90 2.16
N ASN A 46 -1.39 -8.15 1.85
CA ASN A 46 -1.46 -9.24 2.83
C ASN A 46 -0.12 -9.96 3.03
N GLY A 47 0.83 -9.81 2.10
CA GLY A 47 2.13 -10.46 2.14
C GLY A 47 3.25 -9.62 2.78
N ASP A 48 4.46 -10.17 2.75
CA ASP A 48 5.66 -9.57 3.34
C ASP A 48 6.11 -8.27 2.65
N ARG A 49 5.70 -8.08 1.39
CA ARG A 49 6.05 -6.88 0.61
C ARG A 49 5.54 -5.60 1.26
N LYS A 50 4.35 -5.63 1.89
CA LYS A 50 3.83 -4.52 2.69
C LYS A 50 4.82 -4.13 3.80
N ILE A 51 5.30 -5.11 4.57
CA ILE A 51 6.21 -4.84 5.69
C ILE A 51 7.57 -4.32 5.18
N ALA A 52 8.11 -4.94 4.12
CA ALA A 52 9.35 -4.48 3.50
C ALA A 52 9.23 -3.03 2.99
N TRP A 53 8.10 -2.68 2.38
CA TRP A 53 7.81 -1.32 1.94
C TRP A 53 7.68 -0.35 3.11
N LEU A 54 6.95 -0.71 4.17
CA LEU A 54 6.86 0.09 5.41
C LEU A 54 8.25 0.39 5.99
N ARG A 55 9.15 -0.61 6.01
CA ARG A 55 10.54 -0.45 6.45
C ARG A 55 11.33 0.48 5.53
N SER A 56 11.20 0.30 4.21
CA SER A 56 11.84 1.16 3.21
C SER A 56 11.42 2.62 3.33
N GLN A 57 10.21 2.89 3.80
CA GLN A 57 9.71 4.23 4.03
C GLN A 57 10.01 4.76 5.45
N GLY A 58 10.67 3.96 6.30
CA GLY A 58 11.02 4.33 7.67
C GLY A 58 9.88 4.23 8.69
N TYR A 59 8.73 3.66 8.29
CA TYR A 59 7.55 3.53 9.17
C TYR A 59 7.58 2.27 10.04
N ALA A 60 8.33 1.25 9.63
CA ALA A 60 8.61 0.07 10.44
C ALA A 60 10.10 0.05 10.78
N LYS A 61 10.40 0.07 12.07
CA LYS A 61 11.75 -0.07 12.62
C LYS A 61 11.97 -1.49 13.13
#